data_AF-A0A975F8P7-F1
#
_entry.id   AF-A0A975F8P7-F1
#
_cell.length_a   1.000
_cell.length_b   1.000
_cell.length_c   1.000
_cell.angle_alpha   90.00
_cell.angle_beta   90.00
_cell.angle_gamma   90.00
#
_symmetry.space_group_name_H-M   'P 1'
#
loop_
_entity.id
_entity.type
_entity.pdbx_description
1 polymer ?
#
loop_
_entity_poly.entity_id
_entity_poly.type
_entity_poly.pdbx_seq_one_letter_code
_entity_poly.pdbx_strand_id
1 'polypeptide(L)'
;MKTAPREIATPCPQMSLNVPQGMTQVEFFNSPANLKNLAEENGLFRTPDDLLMYRKLVGHSVEFDTSIILDTSRRILDPLGRPVRRDQMKRQEKKVWSQMTQIICDYMFEKYPDPAEHLVLCGEASLDSTWPLNKPGVPSIRMIHNHFMVFPMAQLRDAKEADPNNPNLTDSGHNTLFLRQLSEVYRKFLEVLDLQMLSLLPAEDAALSLTGYPQGLPCWEVKGGRDKLSDRYFWYEYEQVLRGFLDFYRTFFSLVATGEERVPDNANFPHQIDDVLLGNSRFLRVARDLRERVIQDPQFANEIRWRPAYKQILFRDDQGRLIVTISQNSVGNAITELLGIVVKRQVDSAAYAAVEEGLVSRLLEVRERLLAANLGEAIAAPCWPNGQYQACR
;
A
#
# COMPACT_ATOMS: atom_id res chain seq x y z
N MET A 1 22.61 2.64 -18.22
CA MET A 1 21.16 2.91 -18.31
C MET A 1 20.86 4.15 -17.47
N LYS A 2 20.02 5.08 -17.92
CA LYS A 2 19.73 6.32 -17.16
C LYS A 2 18.75 6.02 -16.03
N THR A 3 19.08 6.38 -14.79
CA THR A 3 18.18 6.27 -13.63
C THR A 3 16.99 7.22 -13.81
N ALA A 4 15.78 6.67 -13.91
CA ALA A 4 14.54 7.40 -14.11
C ALA A 4 13.32 6.51 -13.80
N PRO A 5 12.20 7.07 -13.31
CA PRO A 5 10.97 6.31 -13.12
C PRO A 5 10.50 5.67 -14.44
N ARG A 6 9.79 4.55 -14.35
CA ARG A 6 9.38 3.74 -15.49
C ARG A 6 7.87 3.74 -15.67
N GLU A 7 7.42 3.88 -16.90
CA GLU A 7 6.02 3.65 -17.28
C GLU A 7 5.89 2.31 -18.00
N ILE A 8 5.17 1.38 -17.39
CA ILE A 8 4.85 0.08 -17.97
C ILE A 8 3.42 0.03 -18.48
N ALA A 9 3.22 -0.64 -19.62
CA ALA A 9 1.91 -1.02 -20.11
C ALA A 9 1.61 -2.46 -19.66
N THR A 10 0.53 -2.63 -18.91
CA THR A 10 0.08 -3.95 -18.42
C THR A 10 -1.23 -4.30 -19.12
N PRO A 11 -1.29 -5.40 -19.89
CA PRO A 11 -2.52 -5.80 -20.56
C PRO A 11 -3.56 -6.22 -19.51
N CYS A 12 -4.82 -5.90 -19.77
CA CYS A 12 -5.95 -6.36 -18.98
C CYS A 12 -7.12 -6.72 -19.90
N PRO A 13 -8.01 -7.63 -19.48
CA PRO A 13 -9.18 -7.96 -20.29
C PRO A 13 -10.21 -6.83 -20.22
N GLN A 14 -11.14 -6.83 -21.17
CA GLN A 14 -12.33 -6.00 -21.11
C GLN A 14 -13.13 -6.35 -19.85
N MET A 15 -13.42 -5.36 -18.99
CA MET A 15 -14.25 -5.58 -17.81
C MET A 15 -15.71 -5.83 -18.21
N SER A 16 -16.34 -6.82 -17.59
CA SER A 16 -17.76 -7.15 -17.78
C SER A 16 -18.70 -6.32 -16.90
N LEU A 17 -18.18 -5.67 -15.85
CA LEU A 17 -18.98 -4.86 -14.93
C LEU A 17 -19.28 -3.48 -15.52
N ASN A 18 -20.57 -3.15 -15.59
CA ASN A 18 -21.03 -1.81 -15.91
C ASN A 18 -21.14 -0.98 -14.63
N VAL A 19 -20.53 0.22 -14.65
CA VAL A 19 -20.72 1.20 -13.58
C VAL A 19 -22.17 1.71 -13.64
N PRO A 20 -22.94 1.63 -12.54
CA PRO A 20 -24.31 2.13 -12.52
C PRO A 20 -24.39 3.62 -12.88
N GLN A 21 -25.50 4.02 -13.54
CA GLN A 21 -25.74 5.42 -13.89
C GLN A 21 -25.70 6.30 -12.63
N GLY A 22 -24.95 7.41 -12.69
CA GLY A 22 -24.80 8.35 -11.58
C GLY A 22 -23.66 8.02 -10.60
N MET A 23 -22.92 6.93 -10.82
CA MET A 23 -21.75 6.56 -10.03
C MET A 23 -20.46 6.77 -10.83
N THR A 24 -19.39 7.22 -10.16
CA THR A 24 -18.05 7.20 -10.75
C THR A 24 -17.45 5.78 -10.68
N GLN A 25 -16.47 5.49 -11.55
CA GLN A 25 -15.71 4.23 -11.48
C GLN A 25 -15.10 4.00 -10.09
N VAL A 26 -14.50 5.04 -9.51
CA VAL A 26 -13.86 4.96 -8.19
C VAL A 26 -14.88 4.58 -7.11
N GLU A 27 -16.06 5.19 -7.11
CA GLU A 27 -17.12 4.86 -6.13
C GLU A 27 -17.64 3.42 -6.32
N PHE A 28 -17.80 2.97 -7.55
CA PHE A 28 -18.30 1.61 -7.83
C PHE A 28 -17.29 0.53 -7.44
N PHE A 29 -16.02 0.66 -7.84
CA PHE A 29 -14.98 -0.32 -7.49
C PHE A 29 -14.64 -0.33 -6.00
N ASN A 30 -14.98 0.74 -5.28
CA ASN A 30 -14.95 0.79 -3.83
C ASN A 30 -16.34 0.54 -3.22
N SER A 31 -17.20 -0.29 -3.82
CA SER A 31 -18.50 -0.66 -3.24
C SER A 31 -18.53 -2.09 -2.68
N PRO A 32 -19.41 -2.41 -1.71
CA PRO A 32 -19.61 -3.78 -1.25
C PRO A 32 -20.02 -4.74 -2.37
N ALA A 33 -20.74 -4.24 -3.38
CA ALA A 33 -21.09 -5.00 -4.57
C ALA A 33 -19.85 -5.42 -5.36
N ASN A 34 -18.86 -4.54 -5.51
CA ASN A 34 -17.59 -4.90 -6.12
C ASN A 34 -16.80 -5.90 -5.28
N LEU A 35 -16.78 -5.78 -3.94
CA LEU A 35 -16.12 -6.77 -3.08
C LEU A 35 -16.75 -8.17 -3.23
N LYS A 36 -18.09 -8.23 -3.32
CA LYS A 36 -18.80 -9.48 -3.61
C LYS A 36 -18.37 -10.05 -4.96
N ASN A 37 -18.37 -9.23 -6.01
CA ASN A 37 -17.92 -9.66 -7.33
C ASN A 37 -16.46 -10.13 -7.33
N LEU A 38 -15.56 -9.42 -6.63
CA LEU A 38 -14.16 -9.83 -6.49
C LEU A 38 -14.04 -11.22 -5.86
N ALA A 39 -14.84 -11.50 -4.83
CA ALA A 39 -14.87 -12.82 -4.20
C ALA A 39 -15.37 -13.92 -5.14
N GLU A 40 -16.41 -13.64 -5.94
CA GLU A 40 -17.06 -14.63 -6.81
C GLU A 40 -16.30 -14.87 -8.12
N GLU A 41 -15.76 -13.82 -8.73
CA GLU A 41 -15.11 -13.87 -10.05
C GLU A 41 -13.59 -14.06 -9.98
N ASN A 42 -12.97 -13.65 -8.88
CA ASN A 42 -11.51 -13.57 -8.75
C ASN A 42 -10.97 -14.08 -7.41
N GLY A 43 -11.83 -14.61 -6.54
CA GLY A 43 -11.44 -15.12 -5.22
C GLY A 43 -10.59 -16.38 -5.33
N LEU A 44 -9.50 -16.42 -4.58
CA LEU A 44 -8.58 -17.56 -4.50
C LEU A 44 -8.73 -18.32 -3.19
N PHE A 45 -8.82 -17.58 -2.08
CA PHE A 45 -8.78 -18.14 -0.73
C PHE A 45 -9.52 -17.24 0.26
N ARG A 46 -10.21 -17.82 1.25
CA ARG A 46 -10.84 -17.08 2.34
C ARG A 46 -10.55 -17.70 3.70
N THR A 47 -10.31 -16.84 4.69
CA THR A 47 -10.13 -17.24 6.09
C THR A 47 -11.43 -17.08 6.90
N PRO A 48 -11.56 -17.72 8.07
CA PRO A 48 -12.65 -17.45 9.02
C PRO A 48 -12.71 -15.99 9.54
N ASP A 49 -11.58 -15.28 9.51
CA ASP A 49 -11.43 -13.87 9.91
C ASP A 49 -11.83 -12.88 8.80
N ASP A 50 -12.59 -13.33 7.80
CA ASP A 50 -13.06 -12.54 6.67
C ASP A 50 -11.91 -11.94 5.81
N LEU A 51 -10.70 -12.52 5.82
CA LEU A 51 -9.65 -12.17 4.87
C LEU A 51 -9.85 -12.91 3.55
N LEU A 52 -9.79 -12.18 2.44
CA LEU A 52 -9.92 -12.68 1.08
C LEU A 52 -8.62 -12.45 0.31
N MET A 53 -8.01 -13.53 -0.18
CA MET A 53 -7.00 -13.45 -1.23
C MET A 53 -7.71 -13.51 -2.59
N TYR A 54 -7.38 -12.59 -3.49
CA TYR A 54 -8.00 -12.53 -4.82
C TYR A 54 -7.01 -12.07 -5.90
N ARG A 55 -7.22 -12.58 -7.12
CA ARG A 55 -6.49 -12.15 -8.31
C ARG A 55 -6.88 -10.72 -8.70
N LYS A 56 -5.89 -9.88 -9.02
CA LYS A 56 -6.18 -8.59 -9.68
C LYS A 56 -6.35 -8.75 -11.18
N LEU A 57 -7.61 -8.75 -11.62
CA LEU A 57 -7.93 -8.80 -13.04
C LEU A 57 -7.37 -7.59 -13.81
N VAL A 58 -7.52 -6.41 -13.21
CA VAL A 58 -6.92 -5.16 -13.69
C VAL A 58 -5.71 -4.86 -12.81
N GLY A 59 -4.66 -5.64 -13.03
CA GLY A 59 -3.45 -5.67 -12.21
C GLY A 59 -2.44 -4.56 -12.51
N HIS A 60 -1.29 -4.72 -11.90
CA HIS A 60 -0.06 -3.95 -12.03
C HIS A 60 0.97 -4.77 -12.80
N SER A 61 1.05 -6.08 -12.50
CA SER A 61 1.93 -7.04 -13.16
C SER A 61 1.14 -8.23 -13.72
N VAL A 62 1.68 -8.84 -14.76
CA VAL A 62 1.22 -10.14 -15.30
C VAL A 62 2.11 -11.30 -14.85
N GLU A 63 3.24 -11.02 -14.20
CA GLU A 63 4.11 -12.07 -13.68
C GLU A 63 3.52 -12.65 -12.38
N PHE A 64 3.29 -11.80 -11.39
CA PHE A 64 2.58 -12.16 -10.16
C PHE A 64 1.87 -10.91 -9.64
N ASP A 65 0.56 -10.99 -9.43
CA ASP A 65 -0.23 -9.89 -8.84
C ASP A 65 -1.49 -10.41 -8.14
N THR A 66 -1.52 -10.23 -6.81
CA THR A 66 -2.65 -10.59 -5.96
C THR A 66 -2.78 -9.62 -4.80
N SER A 67 -3.94 -9.63 -4.16
CA SER A 67 -4.17 -8.88 -2.94
C SER A 67 -4.80 -9.73 -1.85
N ILE A 68 -4.54 -9.34 -0.60
CA ILE A 68 -5.35 -9.74 0.55
C ILE A 68 -6.17 -8.52 0.97
N ILE A 69 -7.45 -8.70 1.22
CA ILE A 69 -8.34 -7.65 1.72
C ILE A 69 -9.17 -8.17 2.88
N LEU A 70 -9.48 -7.30 3.84
CA LEU A 70 -10.53 -7.57 4.81
C LEU A 70 -11.89 -7.46 4.10
N ASP A 71 -12.46 -8.61 3.76
CA ASP A 71 -13.68 -8.77 2.98
C ASP A 71 -14.93 -8.56 3.83
N THR A 72 -15.56 -7.41 3.62
CA THR A 72 -16.80 -7.05 4.30
C THR A 72 -18.02 -7.23 3.40
N SER A 73 -17.90 -7.94 2.26
CA SER A 73 -19.04 -8.17 1.37
C SER A 73 -20.15 -9.00 2.02
N ARG A 74 -19.80 -9.83 3.02
CA ARG A 74 -20.72 -10.71 3.74
C ARG A 74 -21.30 -10.10 5.02
N ARG A 75 -20.79 -8.94 5.45
CA ARG A 75 -21.18 -8.26 6.69
C ARG A 75 -21.27 -6.76 6.44
N ILE A 76 -22.46 -6.18 6.60
CA ILE A 76 -22.60 -4.73 6.63
C ILE A 76 -21.93 -4.24 7.92
N LEU A 77 -20.69 -3.77 7.81
CA LEU A 77 -20.00 -3.09 8.91
C LEU A 77 -20.46 -1.64 8.96
N ASP A 78 -20.42 -1.06 10.16
CA ASP A 78 -20.41 0.40 10.31
C ASP A 78 -19.30 0.97 9.41
N PRO A 79 -19.63 1.78 8.37
CA PRO A 79 -18.64 2.36 7.49
C PRO A 79 -17.57 3.15 8.26
N LEU A 80 -17.92 3.76 9.40
CA LEU A 80 -16.99 4.51 10.27
C LEU A 80 -16.26 3.62 11.29
N GLY A 81 -16.73 2.41 11.53
CA GLY A 81 -16.11 1.40 12.40
C GLY A 81 -15.15 0.45 11.68
N ARG A 82 -15.14 0.43 10.34
CA ARG A 82 -14.30 -0.49 9.57
C ARG A 82 -12.80 -0.21 9.75
N PRO A 83 -11.97 -1.25 10.03
CA PRO A 83 -10.51 -1.10 10.02
C PRO A 83 -10.02 -0.68 8.63
N VAL A 84 -9.26 0.42 8.59
CA VAL A 84 -8.53 0.88 7.39
C VAL A 84 -7.02 0.75 7.56
N ARG A 85 -6.59 0.37 8.76
CA ARG A 85 -5.18 0.27 9.15
C ARG A 85 -4.95 -0.96 9.99
N ARG A 86 -3.71 -1.46 9.99
CA ARG A 86 -3.36 -2.63 10.78
C ARG A 86 -3.66 -2.40 12.25
N ASP A 87 -3.30 -1.25 12.82
CA ASP A 87 -3.47 -0.93 14.26
C ASP A 87 -4.92 -1.10 14.74
N GLN A 88 -5.90 -0.98 13.83
CA GLN A 88 -7.34 -1.10 14.11
C GLN A 88 -7.90 -2.51 13.98
N MET A 89 -7.16 -3.45 13.39
CA MET A 89 -7.59 -4.85 13.27
C MET A 89 -7.58 -5.54 14.63
N LYS A 90 -8.47 -6.51 14.82
CA LYS A 90 -8.46 -7.35 16.03
C LYS A 90 -7.18 -8.20 16.07
N ARG A 91 -6.81 -8.63 17.28
CA ARG A 91 -5.60 -9.46 17.49
C ARG A 91 -5.55 -10.70 16.59
N GLN A 92 -6.67 -11.39 16.43
CA GLN A 92 -6.75 -12.58 15.59
C GLN A 92 -6.63 -12.23 14.09
N GLU A 93 -7.37 -11.22 13.62
CA GLU A 93 -7.27 -10.70 12.25
C GLU A 93 -5.82 -10.31 11.90
N LYS A 94 -5.12 -9.59 12.80
CA LYS A 94 -3.68 -9.22 12.64
C LYS A 94 -2.77 -10.44 12.50
N LYS A 95 -3.02 -11.48 13.31
CA LYS A 95 -2.22 -12.71 13.30
C LYS A 95 -2.35 -13.41 11.96
N VAL A 96 -3.58 -13.65 11.51
CA VAL A 96 -3.83 -14.35 10.24
C VAL A 96 -3.34 -13.50 9.06
N TRP A 97 -3.57 -12.19 9.08
CA TRP A 97 -3.05 -11.26 8.08
C TRP A 97 -1.53 -11.33 7.93
N SER A 98 -0.81 -11.34 9.06
CA SER A 98 0.66 -11.42 9.07
C SER A 98 1.15 -12.78 8.57
N GLN A 99 0.47 -13.88 8.94
CA GLN A 99 0.80 -15.22 8.46
C GLN A 99 0.55 -15.38 6.95
N MET A 100 -0.59 -14.89 6.44
CA MET A 100 -0.84 -14.91 5.01
C MET A 100 0.20 -14.07 4.26
N THR A 101 0.50 -12.86 4.77
CA THR A 101 1.51 -11.98 4.16
C THR A 101 2.89 -12.66 4.12
N GLN A 102 3.30 -13.30 5.22
CA GLN A 102 4.53 -14.08 5.28
C GLN A 102 4.55 -15.19 4.21
N ILE A 103 3.53 -16.05 4.17
CA ILE A 103 3.49 -17.20 3.24
C ILE A 103 3.57 -16.75 1.78
N ILE A 104 2.87 -15.67 1.42
CA ILE A 104 2.91 -15.13 0.05
C ILE A 104 4.28 -14.54 -0.26
N CYS A 105 4.87 -13.78 0.68
CA CYS A 105 6.23 -13.26 0.53
C CYS A 105 7.26 -14.37 0.39
N ASP A 106 7.20 -15.41 1.23
CA ASP A 106 8.10 -16.57 1.18
C ASP A 106 8.03 -17.24 -0.20
N TYR A 107 6.82 -17.46 -0.73
CA TYR A 107 6.65 -17.96 -2.10
C TYR A 107 7.29 -17.06 -3.15
N MET A 108 7.07 -15.73 -3.09
CA MET A 108 7.67 -14.82 -4.06
C MET A 108 9.20 -14.84 -3.98
N PHE A 109 9.79 -14.86 -2.79
CA PHE A 109 11.25 -14.90 -2.64
C PHE A 109 11.86 -16.24 -3.05
N GLU A 110 11.14 -17.35 -2.88
CA GLU A 110 11.57 -18.67 -3.36
C GLU A 110 11.48 -18.79 -4.88
N LYS A 111 10.36 -18.36 -5.48
CA LYS A 111 10.11 -18.44 -6.93
C LYS A 111 10.99 -17.46 -7.71
N TYR A 112 11.29 -16.31 -7.13
CA TYR A 112 12.03 -15.21 -7.76
C TYR A 112 13.25 -14.81 -6.93
N PRO A 113 14.29 -15.67 -6.81
CA PRO A 113 15.40 -15.45 -5.88
C PRO A 113 16.34 -14.33 -6.31
N ASP A 114 16.50 -14.07 -7.61
CA ASP A 114 17.49 -13.13 -8.13
C ASP A 114 16.94 -11.68 -8.22
N PRO A 115 17.47 -10.71 -7.46
CA PRO A 115 17.09 -9.30 -7.58
C PRO A 115 17.45 -8.67 -8.93
N ALA A 116 18.42 -9.23 -9.67
CA ALA A 116 18.78 -8.74 -11.01
C ALA A 116 17.74 -9.12 -12.08
N GLU A 117 16.96 -10.18 -11.83
CA GLU A 117 15.92 -10.65 -12.75
C GLU A 117 14.53 -10.18 -12.35
N HIS A 118 14.24 -10.03 -11.04
CA HIS A 118 12.89 -9.75 -10.55
C HIS A 118 12.88 -8.73 -9.41
N LEU A 119 12.05 -7.70 -9.56
CA LEU A 119 11.66 -6.82 -8.47
C LEU A 119 10.45 -7.43 -7.75
N VAL A 120 10.59 -7.67 -6.44
CA VAL A 120 9.53 -8.19 -5.58
C VAL A 120 9.08 -7.07 -4.63
N LEU A 121 7.77 -6.81 -4.57
CA LEU A 121 7.20 -5.97 -3.52
C LEU A 121 5.93 -6.58 -2.91
N CYS A 122 5.77 -6.29 -1.63
CA CYS A 122 4.53 -6.42 -0.88
C CYS A 122 4.20 -5.05 -0.29
N GLY A 123 2.92 -4.71 -0.10
CA GLY A 123 2.60 -3.46 0.59
C GLY A 123 1.18 -3.32 1.04
N GLU A 124 1.01 -2.63 2.16
CA GLU A 124 -0.26 -2.35 2.78
C GLU A 124 -0.72 -0.96 2.37
N ALA A 125 -1.95 -0.87 1.89
CA ALA A 125 -2.58 0.39 1.55
C ALA A 125 -3.82 0.59 2.43
N SER A 126 -3.80 1.69 3.17
CA SER A 126 -4.96 2.21 3.87
C SER A 126 -5.75 3.12 2.93
N LEU A 127 -7.01 2.79 2.70
CA LEU A 127 -7.99 3.68 2.09
C LEU A 127 -8.89 4.20 3.22
N ASP A 128 -8.47 5.30 3.85
CA ASP A 128 -9.33 6.04 4.77
C ASP A 128 -10.14 7.06 3.95
N SER A 129 -11.44 7.13 4.22
CA SER A 129 -12.35 8.02 3.48
C SER A 129 -12.03 9.47 3.85
N THR A 130 -11.59 10.26 2.89
CA THR A 130 -11.49 11.71 3.06
C THR A 130 -12.73 12.35 2.48
N TRP A 131 -13.48 13.08 3.30
CA TRP A 131 -14.71 13.75 2.93
C TRP A 131 -14.41 14.94 2.00
N PRO A 132 -14.91 14.97 0.75
CA PRO A 132 -15.01 16.21 0.01
C PRO A 132 -16.26 16.96 0.51
N LEU A 133 -16.10 18.12 1.16
CA LEU A 133 -17.22 18.92 1.69
C LEU A 133 -18.25 19.34 0.61
N ASN A 134 -17.88 19.22 -0.67
CA ASN A 134 -18.67 19.65 -1.83
C ASN A 134 -19.26 18.49 -2.66
N LYS A 135 -19.14 17.23 -2.23
CA LYS A 135 -19.81 16.10 -2.88
C LYS A 135 -20.80 15.42 -1.92
N PRO A 136 -22.08 15.25 -2.30
CA PRO A 136 -22.99 14.42 -1.53
C PRO A 136 -22.52 12.96 -1.59
N GLY A 137 -22.32 12.35 -0.41
CA GLY A 137 -21.97 10.93 -0.27
C GLY A 137 -20.70 10.70 0.56
N VAL A 138 -20.77 9.74 1.49
CA VAL A 138 -19.60 9.15 2.14
C VAL A 138 -18.88 8.29 1.09
N PRO A 139 -17.55 8.36 0.90
CA PRO A 139 -16.84 7.32 0.16
C PRO A 139 -17.20 5.97 0.77
N SER A 140 -17.91 5.14 0.02
CA SER A 140 -18.64 3.97 0.54
C SER A 140 -17.75 2.88 1.12
N ILE A 141 -16.44 2.92 0.89
CA ILE A 141 -15.50 2.00 1.52
C ILE A 141 -14.26 2.69 2.10
N ARG A 142 -14.12 2.44 3.40
CA ARG A 142 -12.92 2.44 4.21
C ARG A 142 -12.30 1.04 4.18
N MET A 143 -11.06 0.84 3.74
CA MET A 143 -10.47 -0.51 3.71
C MET A 143 -8.96 -0.55 3.91
N ILE A 144 -8.49 -1.64 4.50
CA ILE A 144 -7.10 -2.07 4.43
C ILE A 144 -6.97 -3.21 3.41
N HIS A 145 -5.93 -3.15 2.58
CA HIS A 145 -5.57 -4.25 1.68
C HIS A 145 -4.06 -4.33 1.49
N ASN A 146 -3.55 -5.56 1.38
CA ASN A 146 -2.18 -5.84 0.99
C ASN A 146 -2.09 -6.13 -0.51
N HIS A 147 -1.04 -5.66 -1.14
CA HIS A 147 -0.68 -5.94 -2.53
C HIS A 147 0.57 -6.80 -2.54
N PHE A 148 0.63 -7.78 -3.44
CA PHE A 148 1.80 -8.63 -3.66
C PHE A 148 2.07 -8.66 -5.14
N MET A 149 3.27 -8.24 -5.54
CA MET A 149 3.60 -8.09 -6.95
C MET A 149 5.04 -8.49 -7.24
N VAL A 150 5.24 -9.03 -8.43
CA VAL A 150 6.58 -9.27 -8.99
C VAL A 150 6.66 -8.66 -10.37
N PHE A 151 7.74 -7.96 -10.67
CA PHE A 151 8.02 -7.40 -11.99
C PHE A 151 9.29 -8.02 -12.57
N PRO A 152 9.25 -8.55 -13.80
CA PRO A 152 10.47 -8.88 -14.53
C PRO A 152 11.30 -7.62 -14.74
N MET A 153 12.55 -7.64 -14.30
CA MET A 153 13.46 -6.49 -14.44
C MET A 153 13.75 -6.18 -15.91
N ALA A 154 13.73 -7.17 -16.80
CA ALA A 154 13.83 -6.94 -18.24
C ALA A 154 12.71 -6.01 -18.74
N GLN A 155 11.45 -6.28 -18.34
CA GLN A 155 10.31 -5.43 -18.68
C GLN A 155 10.47 -4.01 -18.13
N LEU A 156 10.94 -3.85 -16.89
CA LEU A 156 11.17 -2.54 -16.29
C LEU A 156 12.33 -1.80 -16.97
N ARG A 157 13.34 -2.51 -17.47
CA ARG A 157 14.48 -1.93 -18.18
C ARG A 157 14.09 -1.45 -19.57
N ASP A 158 13.25 -2.21 -20.27
CA ASP A 158 12.77 -1.89 -21.61
C ASP A 158 11.60 -0.87 -21.59
N ALA A 159 11.03 -0.62 -20.42
CA ALA A 159 9.97 0.35 -20.21
C ALA A 159 10.41 1.78 -20.50
N LYS A 160 9.44 2.57 -20.96
CA LYS A 160 9.61 3.99 -21.23
C LYS A 160 9.95 4.73 -19.95
N GLU A 161 10.72 5.81 -20.03
CA GLU A 161 10.79 6.77 -18.93
C GLU A 161 9.38 7.33 -18.68
N ALA A 162 8.94 7.29 -17.43
CA ALA A 162 7.71 7.95 -17.03
C ALA A 162 7.90 9.47 -17.04
N ASP A 163 6.84 10.21 -17.37
CA ASP A 163 6.82 11.66 -17.20
C ASP A 163 7.08 12.00 -15.72
N PRO A 164 8.13 12.78 -15.39
CA PRO A 164 8.38 13.22 -14.02
C PRO A 164 7.22 13.99 -13.38
N ASN A 165 6.34 14.59 -14.20
CA ASN A 165 5.15 15.31 -13.77
C ASN A 165 3.89 14.42 -13.73
N ASN A 166 4.02 13.11 -13.91
CA ASN A 166 2.88 12.21 -13.83
C ASN A 166 2.25 12.31 -12.42
N PRO A 167 0.91 12.52 -12.30
CA PRO A 167 0.23 12.59 -11.01
C PRO A 167 0.49 11.39 -10.09
N ASN A 168 0.73 10.20 -10.65
CA ASN A 168 1.13 9.04 -9.85
C ASN A 168 2.47 9.24 -9.16
N LEU A 169 3.40 10.01 -9.74
CA LEU A 169 4.69 10.30 -9.11
C LEU A 169 4.62 11.57 -8.25
N THR A 170 3.89 12.60 -8.71
CA THR A 170 3.83 13.91 -8.04
C THR A 170 2.85 13.95 -6.87
N ASP A 171 1.82 13.11 -6.87
CA ASP A 171 0.89 13.02 -5.74
C ASP A 171 1.32 11.93 -4.76
N SER A 172 2.35 11.15 -5.09
CA SER A 172 2.99 10.22 -4.15
C SER A 172 3.64 10.97 -3.00
N GLY A 173 3.87 10.28 -1.87
CA GLY A 173 4.45 10.89 -0.67
C GLY A 173 5.76 11.64 -0.91
N HIS A 174 6.50 11.26 -1.95
CA HIS A 174 7.77 11.82 -2.44
C HIS A 174 7.74 13.33 -2.73
N ASN A 175 6.56 13.89 -2.99
CA ASN A 175 6.38 15.29 -3.40
C ASN A 175 5.56 16.11 -2.40
N THR A 176 5.31 15.56 -1.22
CA THR A 176 4.50 16.21 -0.19
C THR A 176 5.23 17.39 0.46
N LEU A 177 4.45 18.32 1.03
CA LEU A 177 4.95 19.38 1.91
C LEU A 177 5.85 18.81 3.02
N PHE A 178 5.51 17.62 3.53
CA PHE A 178 6.29 16.94 4.56
C PHE A 178 7.70 16.57 4.08
N LEU A 179 7.87 15.99 2.91
CA LEU A 179 9.23 15.67 2.44
C LEU A 179 10.02 16.91 2.01
N ARG A 180 9.35 17.94 1.48
CA ARG A 180 10.04 19.18 1.08
C ARG A 180 10.49 20.03 2.27
N GLN A 181 9.68 20.09 3.33
CA GLN A 181 9.90 21.02 4.44
C GLN A 181 10.21 20.35 5.77
N LEU A 182 9.87 19.08 5.95
CA LEU A 182 9.91 18.38 7.23
C LEU A 182 10.59 17.01 7.15
N SER A 183 11.30 16.67 6.05
CA SER A 183 11.95 15.36 5.88
C SER A 183 12.93 15.03 7.01
N GLU A 184 13.78 15.99 7.38
CA GLU A 184 14.73 15.85 8.48
C GLU A 184 14.02 15.66 9.83
N VAL A 185 12.97 16.44 10.10
CA VAL A 185 12.18 16.34 11.34
C VAL A 185 11.47 14.99 11.41
N TYR A 186 10.89 14.57 10.29
CA TYR A 186 10.19 13.29 10.17
C TYR A 186 11.13 12.11 10.36
N ARG A 187 12.33 12.16 9.74
CA ARG A 187 13.37 11.15 9.92
C ARG A 187 13.83 11.07 11.37
N LYS A 188 14.13 12.22 12.00
CA LYS A 188 14.55 12.29 13.41
C LYS A 188 13.47 11.73 14.34
N PHE A 189 12.19 12.04 14.09
CA PHE A 189 11.08 11.52 14.89
C PHE A 189 10.99 10.00 14.84
N LEU A 190 11.23 9.42 13.66
CA LEU A 190 11.17 7.97 13.45
C LEU A 190 12.43 7.21 13.90
N GLU A 191 13.58 7.88 13.96
CA GLU A 191 14.83 7.29 14.46
C GLU A 191 14.75 6.92 15.95
N VAL A 192 13.92 7.62 16.72
CA VAL A 192 13.75 7.41 18.17
C VAL A 192 12.79 6.26 18.49
N LEU A 193 12.27 5.53 17.48
CA LEU A 193 11.40 4.37 17.69
C LEU A 193 12.11 3.15 18.30
N ASP A 194 13.44 3.19 18.50
CA ASP A 194 14.28 2.14 19.11
C ASP A 194 13.99 0.73 18.57
N LEU A 195 13.99 0.62 17.25
CA LEU A 195 13.69 -0.62 16.54
C LEU A 195 14.92 -1.54 16.48
N GLN A 196 14.73 -2.83 16.77
CA GLN A 196 15.81 -3.81 16.83
C GLN A 196 16.04 -4.50 15.48
N MET A 197 14.97 -4.93 14.79
CA MET A 197 15.05 -5.60 13.49
C MET A 197 15.00 -4.64 12.31
N LEU A 198 14.32 -3.51 12.43
CA LEU A 198 14.25 -2.50 11.39
C LEU A 198 15.35 -1.45 11.59
N SER A 199 16.40 -1.50 10.76
CA SER A 199 17.51 -0.55 10.81
C SER A 199 17.28 0.61 9.86
N LEU A 200 17.20 1.85 10.35
CA LEU A 200 17.02 3.02 9.50
C LEU A 200 18.22 3.18 8.55
N LEU A 201 17.97 3.28 7.25
CA LEU A 201 18.98 3.47 6.20
C LEU A 201 19.24 4.95 5.91
N PRO A 202 20.44 5.34 5.48
CA PRO A 202 20.66 6.60 4.76
C PRO A 202 19.69 6.75 3.58
N ALA A 203 19.31 7.98 3.23
CA ALA A 203 18.26 8.20 2.22
C ALA A 203 18.72 7.75 0.82
N GLU A 204 20.00 7.94 0.52
CA GLU A 204 20.69 7.55 -0.70
C GLU A 204 20.81 6.03 -0.87
N ASP A 205 20.76 5.26 0.22
CA ASP A 205 21.04 3.82 0.21
C ASP A 205 19.82 2.96 -0.08
N ALA A 206 18.61 3.53 -0.05
CA ALA A 206 17.37 2.79 -0.22
C ALA A 206 16.79 2.83 -1.65
N ALA A 207 17.29 3.75 -2.48
CA ALA A 207 16.77 3.96 -3.82
C ALA A 207 17.19 2.83 -4.78
N LEU A 208 16.24 2.31 -5.54
CA LEU A 208 16.50 1.36 -6.61
C LEU A 208 17.35 2.01 -7.70
N SER A 209 18.41 1.32 -8.14
CA SER A 209 19.35 1.82 -9.14
C SER A 209 18.67 2.23 -10.46
N LEU A 210 17.62 1.49 -10.84
CA LEU A 210 16.88 1.66 -12.09
C LEU A 210 16.00 2.91 -12.10
N THR A 211 15.29 3.16 -11.00
CA THR A 211 14.24 4.19 -10.92
C THR A 211 14.66 5.41 -10.13
N GLY A 212 15.58 5.24 -9.18
CA GLY A 212 15.97 6.27 -8.22
C GLY A 212 14.95 6.46 -7.09
N TYR A 213 14.06 5.48 -6.85
CA TYR A 213 13.01 5.52 -5.83
C TYR A 213 13.16 4.37 -4.83
N PRO A 214 12.70 4.52 -3.57
CA PRO A 214 12.02 5.69 -2.99
C PRO A 214 12.94 6.92 -2.83
N GLN A 215 12.35 8.12 -2.85
CA GLN A 215 13.07 9.41 -2.83
C GLN A 215 12.84 10.19 -1.54
N GLY A 216 13.78 10.13 -0.59
CA GLY A 216 13.68 10.92 0.65
C GLY A 216 12.63 10.42 1.65
N LEU A 217 11.95 9.31 1.36
CA LEU A 217 11.17 8.60 2.37
C LEU A 217 12.11 7.89 3.36
N PRO A 218 11.73 7.78 4.64
CA PRO A 218 12.44 6.94 5.58
C PRO A 218 12.33 5.48 5.14
N CYS A 219 13.45 4.79 5.14
CA CYS A 219 13.55 3.39 4.74
C CYS A 219 14.32 2.62 5.80
N TRP A 220 13.89 1.40 6.09
CA TRP A 220 14.54 0.52 7.05
C TRP A 220 14.92 -0.79 6.39
N GLU A 221 16.17 -1.21 6.58
CA GLU A 221 16.58 -2.56 6.27
C GLU A 221 16.07 -3.53 7.33
N VAL A 222 15.51 -4.66 6.90
CA VAL A 222 15.15 -5.77 7.79
C VAL A 222 16.41 -6.58 8.11
N LYS A 223 16.95 -6.45 9.32
CA LYS A 223 18.14 -7.18 9.77
C LYS A 223 17.87 -8.69 9.79
N GLY A 224 18.61 -9.45 8.99
CA GLY A 224 18.38 -10.88 8.80
C GLY A 224 17.41 -11.21 7.65
N GLY A 225 16.98 -10.20 6.89
CA GLY A 225 16.27 -10.36 5.62
C GLY A 225 14.95 -11.13 5.75
N ARG A 226 14.66 -11.96 4.75
CA ARG A 226 13.38 -12.67 4.62
C ARG A 226 13.06 -13.58 5.81
N ASP A 227 14.07 -14.15 6.46
CA ASP A 227 13.86 -15.13 7.54
C ASP A 227 13.14 -14.50 8.74
N LYS A 228 13.23 -13.17 8.89
CA LYS A 228 12.53 -12.40 9.92
C LYS A 228 11.04 -12.22 9.69
N LEU A 229 10.52 -12.49 8.50
CA LEU A 229 9.07 -12.41 8.25
C LEU A 229 8.27 -13.43 9.06
N SER A 230 8.91 -14.52 9.49
CA SER A 230 8.34 -15.52 10.41
C SER A 230 8.35 -15.08 11.88
N ASP A 231 9.11 -14.03 12.22
CA ASP A 231 9.24 -13.53 13.58
C ASP A 231 8.06 -12.61 13.93
N ARG A 232 7.39 -12.88 15.05
CA ARG A 232 6.29 -12.04 15.53
C ARG A 232 6.76 -10.65 15.92
N TYR A 233 8.01 -10.52 16.36
CA TYR A 233 8.57 -9.24 16.75
C TYR A 233 8.73 -8.34 15.52
N PHE A 234 9.05 -8.89 14.34
CA PHE A 234 9.13 -8.11 13.10
C PHE A 234 7.81 -7.39 12.82
N TRP A 235 6.69 -8.11 12.92
CA TRP A 235 5.36 -7.53 12.71
C TRP A 235 4.97 -6.51 13.78
N TYR A 236 5.53 -6.62 14.99
CA TYR A 236 5.37 -5.59 16.02
C TYR A 236 6.10 -4.29 15.64
N GLU A 237 7.36 -4.37 15.19
CA GLU A 237 8.13 -3.21 14.74
C GLU A 237 7.55 -2.58 13.46
N TYR A 238 7.09 -3.43 12.52
CA TYR A 238 6.38 -2.97 11.34
C TYR A 238 5.15 -2.13 11.70
N GLU A 239 4.41 -2.50 12.76
CA GLU A 239 3.31 -1.69 13.31
C GLU A 239 3.80 -0.44 14.06
N GLN A 240 4.98 -0.47 14.72
CA GLN A 240 5.54 0.72 15.37
C GLN A 240 5.85 1.82 14.35
N VAL A 241 6.38 1.46 13.17
CA VAL A 241 6.58 2.42 12.05
C VAL A 241 5.25 3.09 11.66
N LEU A 242 4.16 2.31 11.54
CA LEU A 242 2.83 2.85 11.27
C LEU A 242 2.35 3.79 12.39
N ARG A 243 2.51 3.40 13.65
CA ARG A 243 2.09 4.23 14.80
C ARG A 243 2.87 5.56 14.84
N GLY A 244 4.17 5.52 14.57
CA GLY A 244 5.02 6.71 14.47
C GLY A 244 4.55 7.63 13.34
N PHE A 245 4.31 7.06 12.16
CA PHE A 245 3.69 7.80 11.05
C PHE A 245 2.37 8.48 11.49
N LEU A 246 1.47 7.75 12.15
CA LEU A 246 0.19 8.32 12.59
C LEU A 246 0.36 9.46 13.60
N ASP A 247 1.23 9.29 14.59
CA ASP A 247 1.50 10.31 15.61
C ASP A 247 2.10 11.59 15.03
N PHE A 248 3.04 11.46 14.07
CA PHE A 248 3.63 12.60 13.38
C PHE A 248 2.56 13.43 12.66
N TYR A 249 1.73 12.78 11.84
CA TYR A 249 0.70 13.48 11.07
C TYR A 249 -0.44 14.00 11.95
N ARG A 250 -0.85 13.26 12.99
CA ARG A 250 -1.89 13.71 13.93
C ARG A 250 -1.43 14.93 14.73
N THR A 251 -0.19 14.94 15.19
CA THR A 251 0.39 16.10 15.88
C THR A 251 0.40 17.30 14.96
N PHE A 252 0.92 17.14 13.73
CA PHE A 252 0.98 18.22 12.75
C PHE A 252 -0.42 18.80 12.46
N PHE A 253 -1.39 17.95 12.11
CA PHE A 253 -2.74 18.41 11.79
C PHE A 253 -3.51 18.95 12.99
N SER A 254 -3.28 18.43 14.20
CA SER A 254 -3.84 19.00 15.43
C SER A 254 -3.35 20.43 15.66
N LEU A 255 -2.04 20.65 15.48
CA LEU A 255 -1.42 21.96 15.59
C LEU A 255 -1.96 22.92 14.51
N VAL A 256 -2.11 22.45 13.26
CA VAL A 256 -2.71 23.26 12.18
C VAL A 256 -4.17 23.61 12.49
N ALA A 257 -4.95 22.69 13.06
CA ALA A 257 -6.37 22.87 13.33
C ALA A 257 -6.67 23.74 14.56
N THR A 258 -5.87 23.63 15.61
CA THR A 258 -6.12 24.32 16.90
C THR A 258 -5.20 25.52 17.12
N GLY A 259 -3.96 25.45 16.61
CA GLY A 259 -2.89 26.37 16.97
C GLY A 259 -2.26 26.06 18.33
N GLU A 260 -2.64 24.96 18.98
CA GLU A 260 -2.16 24.59 20.32
C GLU A 260 -0.97 23.64 20.23
N GLU A 261 0.13 24.00 20.90
CA GLU A 261 1.33 23.18 21.06
C GLU A 261 1.09 22.12 22.15
N ARG A 262 0.29 21.11 21.82
CA ARG A 262 -0.09 20.05 22.75
C ARG A 262 0.10 18.66 22.14
N VAL A 263 0.61 17.74 22.95
CA VAL A 263 0.65 16.31 22.62
C VAL A 263 -0.79 15.78 22.44
N PRO A 264 -1.14 15.20 21.28
CA PRO A 264 -2.48 14.66 21.06
C PRO A 264 -2.87 13.58 22.08
N ASP A 265 -4.16 13.55 22.43
CA ASP A 265 -4.69 12.53 23.32
C ASP A 265 -4.54 11.13 22.69
N ASN A 266 -4.13 10.14 23.50
CA ASN A 266 -3.83 8.77 23.05
C ASN A 266 -2.69 8.67 22.02
N ALA A 267 -1.72 9.59 22.05
CA ALA A 267 -0.46 9.43 21.33
C ALA A 267 0.24 8.11 21.73
N ASN A 268 0.83 7.44 20.75
CA ASN A 268 1.65 6.25 20.98
C ASN A 268 3.03 6.62 21.55
N PHE A 269 3.56 7.78 21.12
CA PHE A 269 4.92 8.26 21.38
C PHE A 269 4.91 9.67 21.99
N PRO A 270 4.25 9.89 23.15
CA PRO A 270 4.01 11.23 23.68
C PRO A 270 5.30 11.99 24.00
N HIS A 271 6.31 11.31 24.54
CA HIS A 271 7.60 11.91 24.85
C HIS A 271 8.34 12.34 23.57
N GLN A 272 8.37 11.48 22.54
CA GLN A 272 9.00 11.84 21.26
C GLN A 272 8.28 13.01 20.57
N ILE A 273 6.95 13.09 20.69
CA ILE A 273 6.18 14.21 20.14
C ILE A 273 6.62 15.53 20.80
N ASP A 274 6.69 15.55 22.13
CA ASP A 274 7.10 16.73 22.88
C ASP A 274 8.54 17.15 22.52
N ASP A 275 9.48 16.22 22.62
CA ASP A 275 10.91 16.48 22.45
C ASP A 275 11.31 16.79 21.00
N VAL A 276 10.73 16.08 20.02
CA VAL A 276 11.18 16.14 18.61
C VAL A 276 10.28 16.99 17.73
N LEU A 277 8.97 17.01 17.97
CA LEU A 277 8.02 17.74 17.11
C LEU A 277 7.69 19.11 17.69
N LEU A 278 7.17 19.14 18.92
CA LEU A 278 6.76 20.40 19.56
C LEU A 278 7.97 21.25 19.98
N GLY A 279 9.09 20.62 20.32
CA GLY A 279 10.37 21.31 20.50
C GLY A 279 11.03 21.84 19.21
N ASN A 280 10.46 21.58 18.03
CA ASN A 280 11.08 21.94 16.74
C ASN A 280 10.46 23.19 16.10
N SER A 281 11.21 24.29 16.10
CA SER A 281 10.76 25.58 15.55
C SER A 281 10.37 25.53 14.06
N ARG A 282 11.01 24.67 13.26
CA ARG A 282 10.65 24.49 11.84
C ARG A 282 9.31 23.77 11.70
N PHE A 283 9.07 22.74 12.50
CA PHE A 283 7.79 22.02 12.54
C PHE A 283 6.64 22.97 12.91
N LEU A 284 6.81 23.73 14.00
CA LEU A 284 5.83 24.72 14.47
C LEU A 284 5.54 25.80 13.40
N ARG A 285 6.60 26.36 12.81
CA ARG A 285 6.47 27.37 11.75
C ARG A 285 5.70 26.84 10.55
N VAL A 286 6.05 25.66 10.04
CA VAL A 286 5.39 25.07 8.87
C VAL A 286 3.91 24.80 9.15
N ALA A 287 3.57 24.34 10.36
CA ALA A 287 2.17 24.16 10.77
C ALA A 287 1.40 25.48 10.82
N ARG A 288 2.00 26.55 11.34
CA ARG A 288 1.41 27.90 11.36
C ARG A 288 1.19 28.44 9.94
N ASP A 289 2.21 28.37 9.09
CA ASP A 289 2.13 28.86 7.70
C ASP A 289 1.03 28.08 6.93
N LEU A 290 0.89 26.77 7.19
CA LEU A 290 -0.20 25.97 6.61
C LEU A 290 -1.58 26.38 7.16
N ARG A 291 -1.70 26.64 8.47
CA ARG A 291 -2.94 27.11 9.11
C ARG A 291 -3.40 28.43 8.50
N GLU A 292 -2.51 29.39 8.32
CA GLU A 292 -2.82 30.67 7.68
C GLU A 292 -3.36 30.48 6.26
N ARG A 293 -2.72 29.60 5.47
CA ARG A 293 -3.19 29.28 4.12
C ARG A 293 -4.58 28.64 4.12
N VAL A 294 -4.85 27.70 5.04
CA VAL A 294 -6.18 27.08 5.17
C VAL A 294 -7.28 28.10 5.48
N ILE A 295 -6.98 29.10 6.30
CA ILE A 295 -7.94 30.16 6.65
C ILE A 295 -8.22 31.08 5.46
N GLN A 296 -7.21 31.37 4.64
CA GLN A 296 -7.29 32.36 3.56
C GLN A 296 -7.74 31.77 2.22
N ASP A 297 -7.48 30.49 1.98
CA ASP A 297 -7.71 29.83 0.69
C ASP A 297 -8.74 28.68 0.83
N PRO A 298 -10.02 28.94 0.50
CA PRO A 298 -11.07 27.92 0.60
C PRO A 298 -10.88 26.78 -0.40
N GLN A 299 -10.20 26.98 -1.53
CA GLN A 299 -9.90 25.90 -2.46
C GLN A 299 -8.89 24.96 -1.83
N PHE A 300 -7.79 25.51 -1.32
CA PHE A 300 -6.76 24.73 -0.64
C PHE A 300 -7.30 24.01 0.60
N ALA A 301 -8.14 24.66 1.40
CA ALA A 301 -8.79 24.03 2.56
C ALA A 301 -9.60 22.78 2.18
N ASN A 302 -10.26 22.78 1.02
CA ASN A 302 -11.02 21.63 0.49
C ASN A 302 -10.12 20.51 -0.05
N GLU A 303 -8.90 20.83 -0.48
CA GLU A 303 -7.94 19.86 -0.99
C GLU A 303 -7.23 19.09 0.15
N ILE A 304 -7.13 19.66 1.35
CA ILE A 304 -6.47 19.03 2.49
C ILE A 304 -7.15 17.73 2.91
N ARG A 305 -6.30 16.74 3.23
CA ARG A 305 -6.67 15.43 3.74
C ARG A 305 -6.25 15.34 5.21
N TRP A 306 -7.18 15.68 6.10
CA TRP A 306 -6.93 15.78 7.55
C TRP A 306 -6.66 14.44 8.24
N ARG A 307 -7.14 13.33 7.66
CA ARG A 307 -6.86 11.98 8.16
C ARG A 307 -5.77 11.34 7.31
N PRO A 308 -4.65 10.90 7.90
CA PRO A 308 -3.56 10.32 7.14
C PRO A 308 -3.94 8.90 6.70
N ALA A 309 -4.16 8.73 5.40
CA ALA A 309 -4.07 7.43 4.73
C ALA A 309 -2.59 7.11 4.46
N TYR A 310 -2.22 5.83 4.39
CA TYR A 310 -0.82 5.42 4.24
C TYR A 310 -0.64 4.29 3.22
N LYS A 311 0.56 4.23 2.66
CA LYS A 311 1.12 3.09 1.94
C LYS A 311 2.39 2.68 2.68
N GLN A 312 2.44 1.46 3.19
CA GLN A 312 3.63 0.90 3.83
C GLN A 312 4.06 -0.33 3.04
N ILE A 313 5.25 -0.29 2.44
CA ILE A 313 5.73 -1.34 1.55
C ILE A 313 6.93 -2.06 2.14
N LEU A 314 7.08 -3.29 1.70
CA LEU A 314 8.21 -4.18 1.89
C LEU A 314 8.69 -4.57 0.49
N PHE A 315 9.92 -4.25 0.12
CA PHE A 315 10.46 -4.57 -1.21
C PHE A 315 11.89 -5.08 -1.12
N ARG A 316 12.32 -5.84 -2.15
CA ARG A 316 13.71 -6.26 -2.28
C ARG A 316 14.46 -5.27 -3.16
N ASP A 317 15.60 -4.78 -2.69
CA ASP A 317 16.44 -3.86 -3.44
C ASP A 317 17.43 -4.57 -4.39
N ASP A 318 18.26 -3.79 -5.09
CA ASP A 318 19.26 -4.29 -6.03
C ASP A 318 20.30 -5.23 -5.39
N GLN A 319 20.54 -5.10 -4.09
CA GLN A 319 21.50 -5.91 -3.32
C GLN A 319 20.85 -7.16 -2.71
N GLY A 320 19.54 -7.34 -2.90
CA GLY A 320 18.79 -8.43 -2.29
C GLY A 320 18.39 -8.16 -0.84
N ARG A 321 18.63 -6.95 -0.30
CA ARG A 321 18.18 -6.55 1.02
C ARG A 321 16.68 -6.36 1.02
N LEU A 322 16.06 -6.61 2.16
CA LEU A 322 14.63 -6.42 2.35
C LEU A 322 14.40 -5.08 3.03
N ILE A 323 13.69 -4.17 2.35
CA ILE A 323 13.52 -2.78 2.76
C ILE A 323 12.05 -2.50 3.08
N VAL A 324 11.81 -1.86 4.22
CA VAL A 324 10.50 -1.31 4.61
C VAL A 324 10.50 0.19 4.37
N THR A 325 9.42 0.74 3.85
CA THR A 325 9.18 2.20 3.85
C THR A 325 7.71 2.51 4.04
N ILE A 326 7.41 3.72 4.53
CA ILE A 326 6.04 4.21 4.72
C ILE A 326 5.89 5.62 4.15
N SER A 327 4.75 5.84 3.51
CA SER A 327 4.38 7.09 2.86
C SER A 327 2.93 7.43 3.17
N GLN A 328 2.60 8.72 3.17
CA GLN A 328 1.21 9.15 3.02
C GLN A 328 0.65 8.61 1.70
N ASN A 329 -0.62 8.19 1.73
CA ASN A 329 -1.33 7.72 0.56
C ASN A 329 -2.12 8.86 -0.08
N SER A 330 -2.01 8.99 -1.40
CA SER A 330 -2.91 9.77 -2.24
C SER A 330 -4.02 8.88 -2.81
N VAL A 331 -5.24 9.41 -2.88
CA VAL A 331 -6.37 8.67 -3.46
C VAL A 331 -6.18 8.57 -4.97
N GLY A 332 -6.14 7.34 -5.50
CA GLY A 332 -6.18 7.08 -6.95
C GLY A 332 -4.91 6.46 -7.54
N ASN A 333 -3.79 6.48 -6.81
CA ASN A 333 -2.52 6.03 -7.36
C ASN A 333 -2.13 4.60 -6.95
N ALA A 334 -1.40 3.91 -7.82
CA ALA A 334 -0.86 2.57 -7.53
C ALA A 334 0.22 2.62 -6.43
N ILE A 335 0.33 1.56 -5.62
CA ILE A 335 1.37 1.45 -4.58
C ILE A 335 2.79 1.37 -5.18
N THR A 336 2.90 0.99 -6.45
CA THR A 336 4.13 0.88 -7.24
C THR A 336 4.82 2.23 -7.50
N GLU A 337 4.08 3.33 -7.37
CA GLU A 337 4.65 4.68 -7.46
C GLU A 337 5.78 4.90 -6.45
N LEU A 338 5.72 4.20 -5.30
CA LEU A 338 6.72 4.36 -4.26
C LEU A 338 8.09 3.86 -4.68
N LEU A 339 8.13 3.02 -5.71
CA LEU A 339 9.33 2.49 -6.34
C LEU A 339 9.58 3.11 -7.73
N GLY A 340 8.87 4.20 -8.07
CA GLY A 340 9.03 4.91 -9.34
C GLY A 340 8.45 4.16 -10.53
N ILE A 341 7.46 3.29 -10.32
CA ILE A 341 6.83 2.51 -11.39
C ILE A 341 5.39 2.99 -11.59
N VAL A 342 5.16 3.62 -12.74
CA VAL A 342 3.85 4.05 -13.23
C VAL A 342 3.26 2.92 -14.07
N VAL A 343 2.08 2.45 -13.66
CA VAL A 343 1.37 1.38 -14.36
C VAL A 343 0.27 1.99 -15.22
N LYS A 344 0.36 1.76 -16.53
CA LYS A 344 -0.71 2.04 -17.49
C LYS A 344 -1.42 0.74 -17.85
N ARG A 345 -2.67 0.59 -17.42
CA ARG A 345 -3.52 -0.54 -17.84
C ARG A 345 -4.01 -0.32 -19.26
N GLN A 346 -3.84 -1.32 -20.11
CA GLN A 346 -4.30 -1.31 -21.48
C GLN A 346 -5.26 -2.46 -21.71
N VAL A 347 -6.45 -2.16 -22.21
CA VAL A 347 -7.38 -3.21 -22.63
C VAL A 347 -6.79 -3.92 -23.83
N ASP A 348 -6.37 -5.17 -23.61
CA ASP A 348 -5.83 -6.07 -24.62
C ASP A 348 -6.11 -7.50 -24.16
N SER A 349 -7.31 -7.98 -24.47
CA SER A 349 -7.77 -9.31 -24.05
C SER A 349 -6.91 -10.43 -24.62
N ALA A 350 -6.36 -10.27 -25.83
CA ALA A 350 -5.54 -11.30 -26.47
C ALA A 350 -4.17 -11.40 -25.79
N ALA A 351 -3.51 -10.27 -25.52
CA ALA A 351 -2.25 -10.26 -24.79
C ALA A 351 -2.43 -10.76 -23.35
N TYR A 352 -3.54 -10.42 -22.69
CA TYR A 352 -3.82 -10.91 -21.34
C TYR A 352 -4.08 -12.43 -21.33
N ALA A 353 -4.89 -12.96 -22.25
CA ALA A 353 -5.18 -14.39 -22.34
C ALA A 353 -3.91 -15.23 -22.53
N ALA A 354 -2.92 -14.71 -23.27
CA ALA A 354 -1.65 -15.38 -23.49
C ALA A 354 -0.79 -15.55 -22.21
N VAL A 355 -1.03 -14.73 -21.18
CA VAL A 355 -0.27 -14.75 -19.92
C VAL A 355 -1.09 -15.18 -18.71
N GLU A 356 -2.42 -15.25 -18.84
CA GLU A 356 -3.34 -15.48 -17.73
C GLU A 356 -3.12 -16.83 -17.05
N GLU A 357 -2.91 -17.90 -17.83
CA GLU A 357 -2.66 -19.24 -17.27
C GLU A 357 -1.44 -19.25 -16.35
N GLY A 358 -0.32 -18.65 -16.79
CA GLY A 358 0.91 -18.57 -16.00
C GLY A 358 0.73 -17.76 -14.72
N LEU A 359 0.07 -16.61 -14.83
CA LEU A 359 -0.27 -15.78 -13.68
C LEU A 359 -1.14 -16.55 -12.68
N VAL A 360 -2.27 -17.11 -13.13
CA VAL A 360 -3.22 -17.79 -12.26
C VAL A 360 -2.61 -19.05 -11.64
N SER A 361 -1.84 -19.83 -12.40
CA SER A 361 -1.18 -21.03 -11.88
C SER A 361 -0.29 -20.73 -10.68
N ARG A 362 0.50 -19.65 -10.75
CA ARG A 362 1.32 -19.18 -9.62
C ARG A 362 0.48 -18.73 -8.42
N LEU A 363 -0.67 -18.11 -8.65
CA LEU A 363 -1.59 -17.72 -7.57
C LEU A 363 -2.26 -18.94 -6.92
N LEU A 364 -2.56 -19.99 -7.70
CA LEU A 364 -3.08 -21.26 -7.20
C LEU A 364 -2.00 -22.02 -6.41
N GLU A 365 -0.73 -22.01 -6.84
CA GLU A 365 0.40 -22.58 -6.06
C GLU A 365 0.47 -21.93 -4.65
N VAL A 366 0.32 -20.62 -4.57
CA VAL A 366 0.30 -19.89 -3.29
C VAL A 366 -0.93 -20.23 -2.44
N ARG A 367 -2.11 -20.36 -3.07
CA ARG A 367 -3.33 -20.80 -2.39
C ARG A 367 -3.11 -22.15 -1.70
N GLU A 368 -2.46 -23.10 -2.35
CA GLU A 368 -2.17 -24.41 -1.75
C GLU A 368 -1.28 -24.31 -0.50
N ARG A 369 -0.33 -23.35 -0.46
CA ARG A 369 0.47 -23.10 0.74
C ARG A 369 -0.38 -22.53 1.89
N LEU A 370 -1.33 -21.66 1.59
CA LEU A 370 -2.26 -21.11 2.59
C LEU A 370 -3.20 -22.20 3.15
N LEU A 371 -3.64 -23.14 2.30
CA LEU A 371 -4.39 -24.33 2.71
C LEU A 371 -3.55 -25.25 3.60
N ALA A 372 -2.31 -25.54 3.20
CA ALA A 372 -1.39 -26.36 3.99
C ALA A 372 -1.08 -25.74 5.36
N ALA A 373 -1.09 -24.41 5.47
CA ALA A 373 -0.97 -23.68 6.73
C ALA A 373 -2.27 -23.64 7.56
N ASN A 374 -3.35 -24.26 7.09
CA ASN A 374 -4.64 -24.34 7.76
C ASN A 374 -5.22 -22.96 8.12
N LEU A 375 -5.10 -21.98 7.21
CA LEU A 375 -5.59 -20.62 7.44
C LEU A 375 -7.04 -20.39 6.99
N GLY A 376 -7.64 -21.32 6.26
CA GLY A 376 -8.91 -21.11 5.59
C GLY A 376 -9.17 -22.09 4.44
N GLU A 377 -10.01 -21.67 3.51
CA GLU A 377 -10.59 -22.52 2.47
C GLU A 377 -10.37 -21.94 1.07
N ALA A 378 -10.27 -22.82 0.08
CA ALA A 378 -10.18 -22.44 -1.32
C ALA A 378 -11.50 -21.84 -1.83
N ILE A 379 -11.40 -20.90 -2.76
CA ILE A 379 -12.55 -20.36 -3.48
C ILE A 379 -12.51 -20.86 -4.93
N ALA A 380 -13.61 -21.45 -5.38
CA ALA A 380 -13.84 -21.70 -6.79
C ALA A 380 -14.31 -20.41 -7.48
N ALA A 381 -13.74 -20.11 -8.64
CA ALA A 381 -14.17 -19.01 -9.49
C ALA A 381 -14.29 -19.50 -10.95
N PRO A 382 -14.90 -18.75 -11.88
CA PRO A 382 -15.14 -19.19 -13.25
C PRO A 382 -13.89 -19.67 -13.99
N CYS A 383 -12.73 -19.06 -13.71
CA CYS A 383 -11.45 -19.40 -14.35
C CYS A 383 -10.66 -20.47 -13.58
N TRP A 384 -11.18 -20.96 -12.45
CA TRP A 384 -10.62 -22.10 -11.72
C TRP A 384 -11.69 -22.89 -10.93
N PRO A 385 -12.73 -23.43 -11.62
CA PRO A 385 -13.91 -23.99 -10.95
C PRO A 385 -13.58 -25.20 -10.08
N ASN A 386 -12.56 -25.97 -10.47
CA ASN A 386 -12.09 -27.17 -9.74
C ASN A 386 -10.69 -26.96 -9.15
N GLY A 387 -10.33 -25.71 -8.87
CA GLY A 387 -9.01 -25.37 -8.33
C GLY A 387 -7.86 -25.43 -9.35
N GLN A 388 -8.15 -25.62 -10.63
CA GLN A 388 -7.19 -25.60 -11.74
C GLN A 388 -7.60 -24.53 -12.74
N TYR A 389 -6.62 -23.84 -13.36
CA TYR A 389 -6.93 -22.84 -14.36
C TYR A 389 -7.73 -23.44 -15.52
N GLN A 390 -8.77 -22.72 -15.93
CA GLN A 390 -9.55 -22.98 -17.12
C GLN A 390 -9.82 -21.64 -17.79
N ALA A 391 -9.47 -21.53 -19.07
CA ALA A 391 -9.78 -20.35 -19.85
C ALA A 391 -11.28 -20.07 -19.79
N CYS A 392 -11.62 -18.85 -19.40
CA CYS A 392 -12.98 -18.45 -19.04
C CYS A 392 -13.44 -17.20 -19.83
N ARG A 393 -12.56 -16.59 -20.62
CA ARG A 393 -12.75 -15.31 -21.31
C ARG A 393 -12.00 -15.23 -22.62
#